data_AF-A0A380DVX6-F1
#
_entry.id   AF-A0A380DVX6-F1
#
_cell.length_a   1.000
_cell.length_b   1.000
_cell.length_c   1.000
_cell.angle_alpha   90.00
_cell.angle_beta   90.00
_cell.angle_gamma   90.00
#
_symmetry.space_group_name_H-M   'P 1'
#
loop_
_entity.id
_entity.type
_entity.pdbx_description
1 polymer ?
#
loop_
_entity_poly.entity_id
_entity_poly.type
_entity_poly.pdbx_seq_one_letter_code
_entity_poly.pdbx_strand_id
1 'polypeptide(L)'
;MEYIISHIKIKHIVIYNKGYSSNTLMLLSKLSHKYNIKLMDVRQVSSFKLGDSSFLFFDSFIPNSRDKNEYSIITMIAYQNKKVLLMGDASKNNESLLLKNITCRRLIF
;
A
#
# COMPACT_ATOMS: atom_id res chain seq x y z
N MET A 1 5.63 7.73 -15.33
CA MET A 1 6.20 7.84 -13.96
C MET A 1 7.16 9.02 -13.86
N GLU A 2 8.16 9.12 -14.74
CA GLU A 2 9.14 10.23 -14.69
C GLU A 2 8.50 11.61 -14.72
N TYR A 3 7.49 11.83 -15.57
CA TYR A 3 6.75 13.09 -15.62
C TYR A 3 6.14 13.48 -14.26
N ILE A 4 5.48 12.56 -13.57
CA ILE A 4 4.85 12.85 -12.26
C ILE A 4 5.93 13.19 -11.22
N ILE A 5 7.00 12.39 -11.20
CA ILE A 5 8.12 12.55 -10.26
C ILE A 5 8.86 13.88 -10.48
N SER A 6 8.95 14.37 -11.73
CA SER A 6 9.63 15.64 -12.01
C SER A 6 8.79 16.88 -11.69
N HIS A 7 7.46 16.75 -11.59
CA HIS A 7 6.55 17.87 -11.36
C HIS A 7 5.95 17.92 -9.94
N ILE A 8 6.07 16.84 -9.17
CA ILE A 8 5.55 16.76 -7.81
C ILE A 8 6.66 16.31 -6.87
N LYS A 9 6.81 17.01 -5.73
CA LYS A 9 7.74 16.59 -4.68
C LYS A 9 7.20 15.36 -3.94
N ILE A 10 7.67 14.19 -4.34
CA ILE A 10 7.33 12.92 -3.70
C ILE A 10 8.41 12.57 -2.67
N LYS A 11 8.03 12.37 -1.41
CA LYS A 11 8.98 11.93 -0.36
C LYS A 11 9.06 10.41 -0.24
N HIS A 12 7.93 9.74 -0.41
CA HIS A 12 7.77 8.31 -0.18
C HIS A 12 6.95 7.68 -1.29
N ILE A 13 7.40 6.52 -1.79
CA ILE A 13 6.61 5.63 -2.63
C ILE A 13 6.47 4.32 -1.88
N VAL A 14 5.23 3.89 -1.63
CA VAL A 14 4.92 2.63 -0.97
C VAL A 14 4.31 1.69 -2.01
N ILE A 15 4.88 0.49 -2.16
CA ILE A 15 4.42 -0.52 -3.12
C ILE A 15 4.33 -1.90 -2.46
N TYR A 16 3.57 -2.81 -3.06
CA TYR A 16 3.69 -4.23 -2.78
C TYR A 16 4.71 -4.86 -3.74
N ASN A 17 5.95 -5.10 -3.29
CA ASN A 17 7.05 -5.41 -4.22
C ASN A 17 6.88 -6.74 -4.97
N LYS A 18 6.16 -7.71 -4.39
CA LYS A 18 5.92 -9.03 -4.98
C LYS A 18 5.02 -8.95 -6.23
N GLY A 19 4.28 -7.86 -6.40
CA GLY A 19 3.46 -7.62 -7.59
C GLY A 19 4.25 -7.13 -8.82
N TYR A 20 5.56 -6.91 -8.69
CA TYR A 20 6.41 -6.32 -9.75
C TYR A 20 7.53 -7.26 -10.18
N SER A 21 7.92 -7.15 -11.46
CA SER A 21 9.09 -7.85 -11.98
C SER A 21 10.40 -7.22 -11.46
N SER A 22 11.47 -8.01 -11.42
CA SER A 22 12.80 -7.53 -11.01
C SER A 22 13.27 -6.32 -11.82
N ASN A 23 13.01 -6.31 -13.14
CA ASN A 23 13.38 -5.21 -14.02
C ASN A 23 12.62 -3.92 -13.65
N THR A 24 11.33 -4.03 -13.35
CA THR A 24 10.51 -2.89 -12.92
C THR A 24 10.96 -2.36 -11.56
N LEU A 25 11.26 -3.24 -10.61
CA LEU A 25 11.77 -2.86 -9.30
C LEU A 25 13.13 -2.15 -9.40
N MET A 26 14.02 -2.63 -10.27
CA MET A 26 15.31 -1.97 -10.53
C MET A 26 15.12 -0.57 -11.10
N LEU A 27 14.22 -0.40 -12.07
CA LEU A 27 13.91 0.92 -12.64
C LEU A 27 13.33 1.86 -11.58
N LEU A 28 12.36 1.39 -10.79
CA LEU A 28 11.77 2.16 -9.68
C LEU A 28 12.83 2.56 -8.66
N SER A 29 13.76 1.66 -8.32
CA SER A 29 14.87 1.95 -7.41
C SER A 29 15.80 3.04 -7.97
N LYS A 30 16.16 2.96 -9.26
CA LYS A 30 17.00 3.98 -9.92
C LYS A 30 16.34 5.35 -9.93
N LEU A 31 15.05 5.41 -10.30
CA LEU A 31 14.28 6.66 -10.28
C LEU A 31 14.13 7.20 -8.86
N SER A 32 13.83 6.34 -7.90
CA SER A 32 13.68 6.75 -6.50
C SER A 32 14.98 7.35 -5.98
N HIS A 33 16.13 6.76 -6.30
CA HIS A 33 17.43 7.30 -5.93
C HIS A 33 17.71 8.66 -6.59
N LYS A 34 17.46 8.77 -7.92
CA LYS A 34 17.67 10.00 -8.69
C LYS A 34 16.91 11.20 -8.12
N TYR A 35 15.70 10.98 -7.62
CA TYR A 35 14.82 12.05 -7.12
C TYR A 35 14.74 12.11 -5.58
N ASN A 36 15.63 11.41 -4.87
CA ASN A 36 15.66 11.34 -3.40
C ASN A 36 14.31 10.92 -2.77
N ILE A 37 13.67 9.93 -3.38
CA ILE A 37 12.41 9.34 -2.94
C ILE A 37 12.72 8.07 -2.16
N LYS A 38 12.09 7.88 -1.00
CA LYS A 38 12.21 6.63 -0.25
C LYS A 38 11.19 5.62 -0.78
N LEU A 39 11.68 4.59 -1.48
CA LEU A 39 10.89 3.43 -1.92
C LEU A 39 10.74 2.43 -0.77
N MET A 40 9.52 2.02 -0.46
CA MET A 40 9.19 1.13 0.65
C MET A 40 8.29 -0.01 0.19
N ASP A 41 8.48 -1.19 0.80
CA ASP A 41 7.49 -2.26 0.71
C ASP A 41 6.40 -2.04 1.77
N VAL A 42 5.14 -2.13 1.36
CA VAL A 42 3.98 -1.93 2.24
C VAL A 42 3.98 -2.88 3.45
N ARG A 43 4.54 -4.09 3.33
CA ARG A 43 4.62 -5.03 4.47
C ARG A 43 5.60 -4.58 5.55
N GLN A 44 6.53 -3.69 5.22
CA GLN A 44 7.49 -3.13 6.17
C GLN A 44 6.95 -1.85 6.84
N VAL A 45 5.83 -1.33 6.37
CA VAL A 45 5.22 -0.09 6.85
C VAL A 45 3.78 -0.41 7.24
N SER A 46 3.54 -0.66 8.52
CA SER A 46 2.17 -0.95 9.00
C SER A 46 1.28 0.29 8.99
N SER A 47 1.87 1.47 9.17
CA SER A 47 1.16 2.75 9.16
C SER A 47 2.10 3.93 8.93
N PHE A 48 1.55 5.08 8.54
CA PHE A 48 2.25 6.35 8.56
C PHE A 48 1.30 7.50 8.92
N LYS A 49 1.87 8.65 9.33
CA LYS A 49 1.11 9.87 9.61
C LYS A 49 1.41 10.93 8.56
N LEU A 50 0.39 11.72 8.21
CA LEU A 50 0.50 12.89 7.37
C LEU A 50 -0.38 14.00 7.96
N GLY A 51 0.25 14.99 8.60
CA GLY A 51 -0.48 15.95 9.44
C GLY A 51 -1.26 15.21 10.53
N ASP A 52 -2.54 15.56 10.69
CA ASP A 52 -3.44 14.91 11.65
C ASP A 52 -4.09 13.63 11.10
N SER A 53 -3.75 13.23 9.87
CA SER A 53 -4.25 11.99 9.27
C SER A 53 -3.33 10.82 9.60
N SER A 54 -3.92 9.68 9.94
CA SER A 54 -3.23 8.40 10.06
C SER A 54 -3.64 7.48 8.93
N PHE A 55 -2.65 6.84 8.31
CA PHE A 55 -2.82 5.88 7.23
C PHE A 55 -2.41 4.53 7.77
N LEU A 56 -3.34 3.57 7.76
CA LEU A 56 -3.10 2.19 8.18
C LEU A 56 -3.21 1.29 6.96
N PHE A 57 -2.21 0.45 6.76
CA PHE A 57 -2.20 -0.52 5.68
C PHE A 57 -2.63 -1.89 6.21
N PHE A 58 -3.51 -2.57 5.48
CA PHE A 58 -3.95 -3.92 5.83
C PHE A 58 -3.16 -4.95 5.05
N ASP A 59 -2.77 -6.03 5.74
CA ASP A 59 -2.16 -7.20 5.13
C ASP A 59 -3.23 -8.12 4.53
N SER A 60 -3.83 -7.68 3.43
CA SER A 60 -4.90 -8.38 2.71
C SER A 60 -4.53 -8.71 1.27
N PHE A 61 -3.23 -8.68 0.95
CA PHE A 61 -2.69 -9.05 -0.35
C PHE A 61 -2.68 -10.56 -0.53
N ILE A 62 -2.95 -11.04 -1.75
CA ILE A 62 -2.86 -12.47 -2.05
C ILE A 62 -1.57 -12.72 -2.84
N PRO A 63 -0.47 -13.19 -2.21
CA PRO A 63 0.80 -13.38 -2.89
C PRO A 63 0.68 -14.42 -4.02
N ASN A 64 1.42 -14.20 -5.10
CA ASN A 64 1.48 -15.09 -6.28
C ASN A 64 0.13 -15.28 -7.01
N SER A 65 -0.84 -14.41 -6.79
CA SER A 65 -2.07 -14.42 -7.58
C SER A 65 -1.78 -14.14 -9.06
N ARG A 66 -2.59 -14.77 -9.93
CA ARG A 66 -2.61 -14.46 -11.37
C ARG A 66 -3.36 -13.15 -11.63
N ASP A 67 -4.27 -12.77 -10.74
CA ASP A 67 -5.00 -11.51 -10.83
C ASP A 67 -4.22 -10.41 -10.11
N LYS A 68 -3.75 -9.42 -10.86
CA LYS A 68 -2.97 -8.29 -10.33
C LYS A 68 -3.79 -7.40 -9.40
N ASN A 69 -5.11 -7.41 -9.54
CA ASN A 69 -6.00 -6.67 -8.66
C ASN A 69 -5.93 -7.18 -7.21
N GLU A 70 -5.52 -8.44 -7.02
CA GLU A 70 -5.33 -9.03 -5.70
C GLU A 70 -4.06 -8.58 -4.97
N TYR A 71 -3.25 -7.74 -5.63
CA TYR A 71 -2.12 -7.02 -5.04
C TYR A 71 -2.49 -5.61 -4.55
N SER A 72 -3.77 -5.21 -4.61
CA SER A 72 -4.24 -3.90 -4.17
C SER A 72 -3.91 -3.61 -2.70
N ILE A 73 -3.34 -2.42 -2.44
CA ILE A 73 -3.03 -1.95 -1.09
C ILE A 73 -4.27 -1.36 -0.43
N ILE A 74 -4.93 -2.18 0.38
CA ILE A 74 -6.05 -1.73 1.18
C ILE A 74 -5.54 -0.82 2.31
N THR A 75 -6.05 0.40 2.34
CA THR A 75 -5.59 1.47 3.23
C THR A 75 -6.78 2.08 3.95
N MET A 76 -6.72 2.20 5.27
CA MET A 76 -7.65 3.03 6.04
C MET A 76 -6.99 4.37 6.34
N ILE A 77 -7.67 5.44 5.96
CA ILE A 77 -7.34 6.81 6.36
C ILE A 77 -8.23 7.17 7.53
N ALA A 78 -7.64 7.49 8.67
CA ALA A 78 -8.33 8.04 9.82
C ALA A 78 -7.92 9.50 10.01
N TYR A 79 -8.89 10.39 9.97
CA TYR A 79 -8.75 11.83 10.19
C TYR A 79 -9.87 12.31 11.11
N GLN A 80 -9.51 12.85 12.27
CA GLN A 80 -10.46 13.23 13.32
C GLN A 80 -11.41 12.06 13.66
N ASN A 81 -12.72 12.26 13.54
CA ASN A 81 -13.75 11.24 13.78
C ASN A 81 -14.18 10.49 12.51
N LYS A 82 -13.48 10.66 11.39
CA LYS A 82 -13.79 10.02 10.11
C LYS A 82 -12.77 8.93 9.80
N LYS A 83 -13.28 7.81 9.28
CA LYS A 83 -12.49 6.70 8.76
C LYS A 83 -12.95 6.42 7.34
N VAL A 84 -12.01 6.42 6.40
CA VAL A 84 -12.25 6.10 4.99
C VAL A 84 -11.42 4.87 4.65
N LEU A 85 -12.06 3.84 4.12
CA LEU A 85 -11.39 2.64 3.62
C LEU A 85 -11.20 2.76 2.11
N LEU A 86 -9.96 2.72 1.66
CA LEU A 86 -9.57 2.71 0.26
C LEU A 86 -9.15 1.29 -0.12
N MET A 87 -9.87 0.68 -1.06
CA MET A 87 -9.62 -0.71 -1.48
C MET A 87 -8.93 -0.81 -2.84
N GLY A 88 -8.87 0.27 -3.62
CA GLY A 88 -8.42 0.20 -5.02
C GLY A 88 -9.31 -0.76 -5.81
N ASP A 89 -8.68 -1.59 -6.66
CA ASP A 89 -9.38 -2.62 -7.45
C ASP A 89 -9.40 -3.99 -6.74
N ALA A 90 -9.22 -4.03 -5.41
CA ALA A 90 -9.20 -5.28 -4.66
C ALA A 90 -10.40 -6.19 -4.97
N SER A 91 -10.14 -7.49 -5.08
CA SER A 91 -11.18 -8.48 -5.39
C SER A 91 -11.96 -8.87 -4.13
N LYS A 92 -13.07 -9.61 -4.33
CA LYS A 92 -13.81 -10.27 -3.25
C LYS A 92 -12.94 -11.16 -2.36
N ASN A 93 -11.83 -11.69 -2.88
CA ASN A 93 -10.93 -12.55 -2.12
C ASN A 93 -10.10 -11.72 -1.13
N ASN A 94 -9.63 -10.54 -1.54
CA ASN A 94 -8.97 -9.59 -0.64
C ASN A 94 -9.92 -9.12 0.47
N GLU A 95 -11.18 -8.83 0.11
CA GLU A 95 -12.21 -8.43 1.07
C GLU A 95 -12.46 -9.53 2.12
N SER A 96 -12.60 -10.78 1.69
CA SER A 96 -12.76 -11.92 2.59
C SER A 96 -11.57 -12.06 3.55
N LEU A 97 -10.33 -11.92 3.04
CA LEU A 97 -9.12 -11.94 3.86
C LEU A 97 -9.08 -10.77 4.86
N LEU A 98 -9.46 -9.57 4.42
CA LEU A 98 -9.56 -8.39 5.27
C LEU A 98 -10.57 -8.60 6.41
N LEU A 99 -11.78 -9.08 6.10
CA LEU A 99 -12.83 -9.34 7.09
C LEU A 99 -12.41 -10.41 8.10
N LYS A 100 -11.70 -11.45 7.66
CA LYS A 100 -11.13 -12.47 8.55
C LYS A 100 -10.12 -11.85 9.51
N ASN A 101 -9.22 -10.99 9.02
CA ASN A 101 -8.22 -10.33 9.84
C ASN A 101 -8.82 -9.35 10.85
N ILE A 102 -9.85 -8.60 10.46
CA ILE A 102 -10.57 -7.67 11.35
C ILE A 102 -11.35 -8.45 12.41
N THR A 103 -12.10 -9.48 12.01
CA THR A 103 -12.89 -10.30 12.93
C THR A 103 -11.99 -11.00 13.94
N CYS A 104 -10.86 -11.55 13.49
CA CYS A 104 -9.89 -12.21 14.36
C CYS A 104 -9.29 -11.23 15.38
N ARG A 105 -8.95 -10.00 14.98
CA ARG A 105 -8.47 -8.96 15.92
C ARG A 105 -9.51 -8.58 16.96
N ARG A 106 -10.80 -8.67 16.64
CA ARG A 106 -11.91 -8.31 17.54
C ARG A 106 -12.18 -9.37 18.61
N LEU A 107 -11.65 -10.59 18.45
CA LEU A 107 -11.77 -11.70 19.41
C LEU A 107 -10.63 -11.75 20.46
N ILE A 108 -9.67 -10.82 20.37
CA ILE A 108 -8.48 -10.77 21.24
C ILE A 108 -8.50 -9.49 22.12
N PHE A 109 -9.63 -8.79 22.17
CA PHE A 109 -9.89 -7.66 23.06
C PHE A 109 -11.19 -7.86 23.82
#